data_AF-A0AAN6PWC0-F1
#
_entry.id   AF-A0AAN6PWC0-F1
#
_cell.length_a   1.000
_cell.length_b   1.000
_cell.length_c   1.000
_cell.angle_alpha   90.00
_cell.angle_beta   90.00
_cell.angle_gamma   90.00
#
_symmetry.space_group_name_H-M   'P 1'
#
loop_
_entity.id
_entity.type
_entity.pdbx_description
1 polymer ?
#
loop_
_entity_poly.entity_id
_entity_poly.type
_entity_poly.pdbx_seq_one_letter_code
_entity_poly.pdbx_strand_id
1 'polypeptide(L)' 'MSDVITVANKTKHDLQVSVTSTGGDFAHGGGEGWYSVPAHGNKTFDNRNEHQIVRYAIKDSPGAEIVSLLGVPGQTTTIS' A
#
# COMPACT_ATOMS: atom_id res chain seq x y z
N MET A 1 14.45 -7.45 12.76
CA MET A 1 14.09 -7.42 11.33
C MET A 1 13.02 -6.36 11.19
N SER A 2 13.12 -5.49 10.18
CA SER A 2 12.03 -4.60 9.80
C SER A 2 11.02 -5.41 9.00
N ASP A 3 9.77 -5.42 9.45
CA ASP A 3 8.70 -6.07 8.71
C ASP A 3 8.25 -5.20 7.53
N VAL A 4 7.53 -5.82 6.62
CA VAL A 4 7.06 -5.19 5.38
C VAL A 4 5.56 -5.36 5.22
N ILE A 5 4.91 -4.42 4.55
CA ILE A 5 3.54 -4.60 4.05
C ILE A 5 3.62 -4.76 2.54
N THR A 6 3.09 -5.86 2.01
CA THR A 6 3.00 -6.07 0.56
C THR A 6 1.57 -5.86 0.10
N VAL A 7 1.39 -5.10 -0.97
CA VAL A 7 0.08 -4.91 -1.62
C VAL A 7 0.11 -5.61 -2.96
N ALA A 8 -0.83 -6.53 -3.17
CA ALA A 8 -1.00 -7.25 -4.43
C ALA A 8 -2.28 -6.79 -5.13
N ASN A 9 -2.14 -6.29 -6.35
CA ASN A 9 -3.25 -5.90 -7.20
C ASN A 9 -3.63 -7.09 -8.08
N LYS A 10 -4.74 -7.78 -7.79
CA LYS A 10 -5.29 -8.85 -8.63
C LYS A 10 -6.41 -8.35 -9.56
N THR A 11 -6.69 -7.06 -9.57
CA THR A 11 -7.69 -6.45 -10.45
C THR A 11 -7.15 -6.33 -11.88
N LYS A 12 -8.05 -5.99 -12.82
CA LYS A 12 -7.72 -5.69 -14.22
C LYS A 12 -7.25 -4.25 -14.46
N HIS A 13 -7.21 -3.41 -13.42
CA HIS A 13 -6.87 -2.00 -13.53
C HIS A 13 -5.55 -1.71 -12.80
N ASP A 14 -4.78 -0.77 -13.31
CA ASP A 14 -3.68 -0.20 -12.54
C ASP A 14 -4.24 0.57 -11.33
N LEU A 15 -3.56 0.48 -10.19
CA LEU A 15 -3.94 1.17 -8.97
C LEU A 15 -2.88 2.20 -8.57
N GLN A 16 -3.31 3.26 -7.90
CA GLN A 16 -2.44 4.09 -7.06
C GLN A 16 -2.62 3.61 -5.62
N VAL A 17 -1.52 3.29 -4.93
CA VAL A 17 -1.53 2.74 -3.57
C VAL A 17 -0.64 3.59 -2.65
N SER A 18 -1.11 3.85 -1.44
CA SER A 18 -0.34 4.51 -0.37
C SER A 18 -0.53 3.74 0.93
N VAL A 19 0.52 3.59 1.73
CA VAL A 19 0.46 2.99 3.07
C VAL A 19 0.81 4.06 4.09
N THR A 20 -0.09 4.31 5.05
CA THR A 20 0.11 5.33 6.09
C THR A 20 1.37 5.08 6.88
N SER A 21 2.19 6.09 7.11
CA SER A 21 3.42 5.96 7.90
C SER A 21 3.18 6.34 9.35
N THR A 22 3.72 5.58 10.29
CA THR A 22 3.66 5.90 11.73
C THR A 22 4.97 6.52 12.20
N GLY A 23 4.98 6.99 13.46
CA GLY A 23 6.18 7.57 14.10
C GLY A 23 7.40 6.65 14.04
N GLY A 24 7.19 5.33 14.12
CA GLY A 24 8.24 4.33 14.01
C GLY A 24 8.86 4.23 12.61
N ASP A 25 8.15 4.64 11.56
CA ASP A 25 8.61 4.48 10.18
C ASP A 25 9.53 5.60 9.71
N PHE A 26 9.32 6.82 10.21
CA PHE A 26 10.04 8.01 9.73
C PHE A 26 11.55 7.91 9.96
N ALA A 27 11.97 7.32 11.08
CA ALA A 27 13.38 7.09 11.40
C ALA A 27 14.06 6.10 10.46
N HIS A 28 13.28 5.34 9.67
CA HIS A 28 13.75 4.31 8.75
C HIS A 28 13.41 4.63 7.29
N GLY A 29 12.93 5.85 7.00
CA GLY A 29 12.63 6.30 5.64
C GLY A 29 11.27 5.85 5.10
N GLY A 30 10.35 5.40 5.97
CA GLY A 30 8.96 5.19 5.58
C GLY A 30 8.24 6.52 5.30
N GLY A 31 7.26 6.47 4.40
CA GLY A 31 6.49 7.65 4.02
C GLY A 31 5.17 7.30 3.33
N GLU A 32 4.33 8.30 3.12
CA GLU A 32 2.95 8.14 2.65
C GLU A 32 2.75 8.40 1.15
N GLY A 33 3.83 8.33 0.36
CA GLY A 33 3.75 8.51 -1.09
C GLY A 33 2.72 7.57 -1.74
N TRP A 34 2.14 8.02 -2.85
CA TRP A 34 1.33 7.19 -3.73
C TRP A 34 2.20 6.54 -4.79
N TYR A 35 2.00 5.23 -4.99
CA TYR A 35 2.78 4.43 -5.91
C TYR A 35 1.85 3.68 -6.87
N SER A 36 2.21 3.68 -8.15
CA SER A 36 1.51 2.86 -9.13
C SER A 36 1.78 1.38 -8.89
N VAL A 37 0.73 0.57 -8.85
CA VAL A 37 0.78 -0.89 -8.83
C VAL A 37 0.03 -1.39 -10.07
N PRO A 38 0.73 -1.95 -11.06
CA PRO A 38 0.09 -2.37 -12.30
C PRO A 38 -0.93 -3.49 -12.05
N ALA A 39 -1.88 -3.66 -12.96
CA ALA A 39 -2.79 -4.81 -12.96
C ALA A 39 -2.00 -6.11 -12.83
N HIS A 40 -2.45 -7.02 -11.95
CA HIS A 40 -1.76 -8.28 -11.61
C HIS A 40 -0.34 -8.12 -11.02
N GLY A 41 0.05 -6.90 -10.63
CA GLY A 41 1.34 -6.59 -10.02
C GLY A 41 1.30 -6.54 -8.49
N ASN A 42 2.44 -6.19 -7.90
CA ASN A 42 2.55 -5.96 -6.46
C ASN A 42 3.53 -4.81 -6.14
N LYS A 43 3.42 -4.30 -4.92
CA LYS A 43 4.35 -3.33 -4.34
C LYS A 43 4.57 -3.65 -2.87
N THR A 44 5.84 -3.73 -2.48
CA THR A 44 6.25 -3.88 -1.08
C THR A 44 6.64 -2.52 -0.51
N PHE A 45 6.19 -2.29 0.72
CA PHE A 45 6.49 -1.13 1.55
C PHE A 45 7.35 -1.61 2.70
N ASP A 46 8.61 -1.20 2.71
CA ASP A 46 9.57 -1.54 3.76
C ASP A 46 9.36 -0.68 5.00
N ASN A 47 9.94 -1.15 6.12
CA ASN A 47 9.92 -0.46 7.41
C ASN A 47 8.50 -0.22 7.92
N ARG A 48 7.71 -1.29 7.94
CA ARG A 48 6.30 -1.29 8.33
C ARG A 48 6.15 -2.26 9.49
N ASN A 49 6.49 -1.80 10.70
CA ASN A 49 6.55 -2.65 11.89
C ASN A 49 5.24 -2.66 12.70
N GLU A 50 4.24 -1.91 12.24
CA GLU A 50 2.94 -1.75 12.92
C GLU A 50 1.80 -1.95 11.92
N HIS A 51 0.60 -2.25 12.43
CA HIS A 51 -0.61 -2.25 11.63
C HIS A 51 -0.88 -0.86 11.07
N GLN A 52 -1.17 -0.78 9.77
CA GLN A 52 -1.30 0.49 9.05
C GLN A 52 -2.44 0.44 8.05
N ILE A 53 -2.83 1.60 7.52
CA ILE A 53 -3.88 1.69 6.53
C ILE A 53 -3.26 1.67 5.14
N VAL A 54 -3.64 0.68 4.35
CA VAL A 54 -3.41 0.62 2.91
C VAL A 54 -4.56 1.35 2.23
N ARG A 55 -4.25 2.42 1.52
CA ARG A 55 -5.20 3.19 0.70
C ARG A 55 -4.95 2.88 -0.77
N TYR A 56 -6.01 2.72 -1.56
CA TYR A 56 -5.87 2.59 -3.00
C TYR A 56 -7.00 3.25 -3.77
N ALA A 57 -6.73 3.61 -5.02
CA ALA A 57 -7.70 4.07 -6.01
C ALA A 57 -7.31 3.57 -7.40
N ILE A 58 -8.26 3.53 -8.34
CA ILE A 58 -7.96 3.25 -9.75
C ILE A 58 -7.07 4.36 -10.30
N LYS A 59 -5.95 3.98 -10.91
CA LYS A 59 -4.97 4.90 -11.47
C LYS A 59 -5.57 5.73 -12.59
N ASP A 60 -5.19 7.01 -12.65
CA ASP A 60 -5.57 7.99 -13.68
C ASP A 60 -7.10 8.11 -13.89
N SER A 61 -7.86 7.87 -12.82
CA SER A 61 -9.31 8.03 -12.78
C SER A 61 -9.70 9.14 -11.80
N PRO A 62 -9.77 10.41 -12.25
CA PRO A 62 -10.18 11.52 -11.41
C PRO A 62 -11.57 11.29 -10.80
N GLY A 63 -11.71 11.53 -9.50
CA GLY A 63 -12.96 11.28 -8.77
C GLY A 63 -13.22 9.80 -8.44
N ALA A 64 -12.26 8.90 -8.69
CA ALA A 64 -12.34 7.53 -8.22
C ALA A 64 -12.43 7.47 -6.68
N GLU A 65 -13.19 6.50 -6.20
CA GLU A 65 -13.27 6.18 -4.78
C GLU A 65 -11.88 5.76 -4.25
N ILE A 66 -11.51 6.30 -3.08
CA ILE A 66 -10.36 5.84 -2.33
C ILE A 66 -10.86 4.82 -1.31
N VAL A 67 -10.38 3.59 -1.46
CA VAL A 67 -10.71 2.49 -0.55
C VAL A 67 -9.57 2.33 0.46
N SER A 68 -9.92 2.03 1.72
CA SER A 68 -8.97 1.80 2.81
C SER A 68 -9.08 0.38 3.35
N LEU A 69 -7.95 -0.29 3.52
CA LEU A 69 -7.81 -1.65 4.03
C LEU A 69 -6.79 -1.69 5.17
N LEU A 70 -6.88 -2.70 6.03
CA LEU A 70 -5.86 -2.97 7.04
C LEU A 70 -4.63 -3.63 6.39
N GLY A 71 -3.49 -2.98 6.50
CA GLY A 71 -2.16 -3.53 6.20
C GLY A 71 -1.55 -4.13 7.46
N VAL A 72 -1.16 -5.39 7.37
CA VAL A 72 -0.54 -6.14 8.48
C VAL A 72 0.91 -6.43 8.13
N PRO A 73 1.89 -6.04 8.98
CA PRO A 73 3.30 -6.39 8.82
C PRO A 73 3.51 -7.88 8.58
N GLY A 74 4.37 -8.21 7.64
CA GLY A 74 4.66 -9.59 7.23
C GLY A 74 3.56 -10.26 6.38
N GLN A 75 2.45 -9.56 6.09
CA GLN A 75 1.36 -10.09 5.28
C GLN A 75 1.19 -9.36 3.95
N THR A 76 0.46 -10.02 3.03
CA THR A 76 0.07 -9.44 1.74
C THR A 76 -1.39 -9.00 1.77
N THR A 77 -1.63 -7.69 1.66
CA THR A 77 -2.95 -7.12 1.41
C THR A 77 -3.30 -7.35 -0.07
N THR A 78 -4.26 -8.23 -0.32
CA THR A 78 -4.74 -8.52 -1.69
C THR A 78 -5.95 -7.66 -2.02
N ILE A 79 -5.89 -6.97 -3.15
CA ILE A 79 -7.00 -6.22 -3.75
C ILE A 79 -7.47 -7.01 -4.98
N SER A 80 -8.77 -7.30 -5.10
CA SER A 80 -9.34 -8.16 -6.15
C SER A 80 -10.58 -7.55 -6.78
#